data_AF-A0A9X1MIQ1-F1
#
_entry.id   AF-A0A9X1MIQ1-F1
#
_cell.length_a   1.000
_cell.length_b   1.000
_cell.length_c   1.000
_cell.angle_alpha   90.00
_cell.angle_beta   90.00
_cell.angle_gamma   90.00
#
_symmetry.space_group_name_H-M   'P 1'
#
loop_
_entity.id
_entity.type
_entity.pdbx_description
1 polymer ?
#
loop_
_entity_poly.entity_id
_entity_poly.type
_entity_poly.pdbx_seq_one_letter_code
_entity_poly.pdbx_strand_id
1 'polypeptide(L)'
;MNAPDFLQPGAADTQTVPSESRRDNRPAPRSLKRALIVLGCGLVLTGAGAFPLAGEVSAAIADNPNVKGTIVDIRFEDQAPAGEEAPAEGEAAEAPAEGEEAAAPKEGEAESPACSPVVGYEVDGQMYNTSPSEFSKDCDWTVGQEVKVAYDKDNPVEARITTEEFNAVTAILPGAGFLVLLGGLFMTITGLRKR
;
A
#
# COMPACT_ATOMS: atom_id res chain seq x y z
N MET A 1 -39.38 -94.91 -30.41
CA MET A 1 -40.38 -93.85 -30.19
C MET A 1 -39.61 -92.57 -29.97
N ASN A 2 -39.54 -91.72 -30.99
CA ASN A 2 -38.80 -90.45 -30.98
C ASN A 2 -39.77 -89.32 -30.61
N ALA A 3 -39.38 -88.48 -29.65
CA ALA A 3 -40.11 -87.26 -29.30
C ALA A 3 -39.59 -86.08 -30.12
N PRO A 4 -40.46 -85.14 -30.55
CA PRO A 4 -40.08 -84.06 -31.46
C PRO A 4 -39.54 -82.81 -30.76
N ASP A 5 -38.73 -82.11 -31.55
CA ASP A 5 -38.09 -80.81 -31.34
C ASP A 5 -39.00 -79.73 -30.74
N PHE A 6 -38.50 -79.06 -29.70
CA PHE A 6 -39.01 -77.78 -29.24
C PHE A 6 -38.04 -76.66 -29.62
N LEU A 7 -38.51 -75.82 -30.54
CA LEU A 7 -37.91 -74.57 -30.98
C LEU A 7 -37.79 -73.60 -29.78
N GLN A 8 -36.58 -73.14 -29.48
CA GLN A 8 -36.35 -72.02 -28.56
C GLN A 8 -36.49 -70.67 -29.28
N PRO A 9 -37.29 -69.72 -28.74
CA PRO A 9 -37.45 -68.39 -29.30
C PRO A 9 -36.36 -67.41 -28.83
N GLY A 10 -35.77 -66.71 -29.82
CA GLY A 10 -35.55 -65.26 -29.84
C GLY A 10 -34.76 -64.60 -28.70
N ALA A 11 -33.48 -64.29 -28.98
CA ALA A 11 -32.73 -63.29 -28.24
C ALA A 11 -33.40 -61.91 -28.41
N ALA A 12 -33.84 -61.32 -27.29
CA ALA A 12 -34.36 -59.96 -27.24
C ALA A 12 -33.19 -58.99 -27.05
N ASP A 13 -32.84 -58.28 -28.12
CA ASP A 13 -31.91 -57.15 -28.09
C ASP A 13 -32.44 -56.05 -27.16
N THR A 14 -31.76 -55.86 -26.03
CA THR A 14 -32.07 -54.79 -25.09
C THR A 14 -31.32 -53.53 -25.54
N GLN A 15 -31.99 -52.66 -26.31
CA GLN A 15 -31.48 -51.32 -26.59
C GLN A 15 -31.42 -50.51 -25.27
N THR A 16 -30.22 -50.31 -24.75
CA THR A 16 -29.93 -49.30 -23.73
C THR A 16 -30.10 -47.91 -24.32
N VAL A 17 -31.23 -47.28 -24.04
CA VAL A 17 -31.49 -45.86 -24.32
C VAL A 17 -30.53 -45.02 -23.45
N PRO A 18 -29.72 -44.11 -24.03
CA PRO A 18 -28.89 -43.21 -23.24
C PRO A 18 -29.81 -42.30 -22.43
N SER A 19 -29.73 -42.42 -21.11
CA SER A 19 -30.39 -41.55 -20.15
C SER A 19 -29.87 -40.12 -20.34
N GLU A 20 -30.63 -39.31 -21.08
CA GLU A 20 -30.45 -37.88 -21.20
C GLU A 20 -30.42 -37.29 -19.79
N SER A 21 -29.25 -36.75 -19.41
CA SER A 21 -29.04 -36.03 -18.16
C SER A 21 -29.95 -34.80 -18.19
N ARG A 22 -31.17 -34.96 -17.68
CA ARG A 22 -32.13 -33.89 -17.41
C ARG A 22 -31.49 -32.97 -16.38
N ARG A 23 -30.77 -31.96 -16.85
CA ARG A 23 -30.20 -30.90 -16.01
C ARG A 23 -31.39 -30.19 -15.38
N ASP A 24 -31.67 -30.54 -14.14
CA ASP A 24 -32.63 -29.89 -13.26
C ASP A 24 -32.16 -28.43 -13.09
N ASN A 25 -32.65 -27.55 -13.96
CA ASN A 25 -32.54 -26.10 -13.85
C ASN A 25 -33.45 -25.61 -12.72
N ARG A 26 -33.18 -26.06 -11.48
CA ARG A 26 -33.86 -25.52 -10.32
C ARG A 26 -33.35 -24.10 -10.10
N PRO A 27 -34.23 -23.09 -10.11
CA PRO A 27 -33.82 -21.72 -9.84
C PRO A 27 -33.18 -21.69 -8.46
N ALA A 28 -31.94 -21.18 -8.39
CA ALA A 28 -31.21 -21.08 -7.14
C ALA A 28 -32.09 -20.44 -6.06
N PRO A 29 -32.11 -20.99 -4.83
CA PRO A 29 -32.99 -20.51 -3.77
C PRO A 29 -32.76 -19.02 -3.54
N ARG A 30 -33.85 -18.24 -3.42
CA ARG A 30 -33.81 -16.77 -3.31
C ARG A 30 -32.90 -16.26 -2.16
N SER A 31 -32.59 -17.11 -1.18
CA SER A 31 -31.64 -16.84 -0.10
C SER A 31 -30.19 -16.75 -0.59
N LEU A 32 -29.79 -17.54 -1.59
CA LEU A 32 -28.42 -17.56 -2.12
C LEU A 32 -28.05 -16.23 -2.78
N LYS A 33 -29.00 -15.64 -3.53
CA LYS A 33 -28.80 -14.35 -4.20
C LYS A 33 -28.56 -13.22 -3.18
N ARG A 34 -29.29 -13.23 -2.06
CA ARG A 34 -29.12 -12.23 -0.99
C ARG A 34 -27.78 -12.41 -0.27
N ALA A 35 -27.37 -13.64 0.01
CA ALA A 35 -26.08 -13.92 0.61
C ALA A 35 -24.91 -13.44 -0.27
N LEU A 36 -24.98 -13.66 -1.59
CA LEU A 36 -23.96 -13.18 -2.53
C LEU A 36 -23.88 -11.65 -2.61
N ILE A 37 -25.02 -10.94 -2.54
CA ILE A 37 -25.03 -9.46 -2.53
C ILE A 37 -24.41 -8.92 -1.25
N VAL A 38 -24.76 -9.47 -0.08
CA VAL A 38 -24.18 -9.03 1.20
C VAL A 38 -22.68 -9.33 1.25
N LEU A 39 -22.26 -10.51 0.78
CA LEU A 39 -20.85 -10.88 0.71
C LEU A 39 -20.08 -9.96 -0.25
N GLY A 40 -20.63 -9.68 -1.44
CA GLY A 40 -20.02 -8.79 -2.42
C GLY A 40 -19.92 -7.34 -1.94
N CYS A 41 -20.97 -6.78 -1.34
CA CYS A 41 -20.92 -5.46 -0.74
C CYS A 41 -19.95 -5.40 0.44
N GLY A 42 -19.93 -6.44 1.28
CA GLY A 42 -18.94 -6.59 2.35
C GLY A 42 -17.52 -6.56 1.80
N LEU A 43 -17.24 -7.35 0.76
CA LEU A 43 -15.92 -7.46 0.14
C LEU A 43 -15.45 -6.15 -0.53
N VAL A 44 -16.37 -5.40 -1.15
CA VAL A 44 -16.09 -4.08 -1.74
C VAL A 44 -15.84 -3.03 -0.65
N LEU A 45 -16.63 -3.05 0.44
CA LEU A 45 -16.47 -2.12 1.56
C LEU A 45 -15.24 -2.41 2.42
N THR A 46 -14.90 -3.69 2.63
CA THR A 46 -13.64 -4.08 3.29
C THR A 46 -12.43 -4.03 2.35
N GLY A 47 -12.63 -3.57 1.12
CA GLY A 47 -11.54 -3.25 0.22
C GLY A 47 -10.74 -4.47 -0.22
N ALA A 48 -11.36 -5.48 -0.84
CA ALA A 48 -10.61 -6.53 -1.55
C ALA A 48 -9.87 -6.03 -2.83
N GLY A 49 -9.81 -4.70 -3.05
CA GLY A 49 -8.83 -4.07 -3.95
C GLY A 49 -7.59 -3.56 -3.21
N ALA A 50 -7.55 -3.66 -1.89
CA ALA A 50 -6.39 -3.43 -1.05
C ALA A 50 -6.01 -4.77 -0.41
N PHE A 51 -4.71 -5.02 -0.29
CA PHE A 51 -4.04 -6.15 0.37
C PHE A 51 -3.66 -7.35 -0.52
N PRO A 52 -2.39 -7.79 -0.46
CA PRO A 52 -1.50 -7.71 0.71
C PRO A 52 -0.16 -7.02 0.40
N LEU A 53 0.03 -5.81 0.93
CA LEU A 53 1.37 -5.29 1.21
C LEU A 53 1.48 -4.78 2.66
N ALA A 54 0.38 -4.39 3.29
CA ALA A 54 0.42 -3.92 4.67
C ALA A 54 0.51 -5.03 5.75
N GLY A 55 0.47 -6.32 5.39
CA GLY A 55 0.70 -7.41 6.35
C GLY A 55 2.17 -7.54 6.77
N GLU A 56 3.10 -7.47 5.82
CA GLU A 56 4.53 -7.47 6.12
C GLU A 56 4.98 -6.11 6.64
N VAL A 57 4.41 -5.01 6.14
CA VAL A 57 4.75 -3.67 6.62
C VAL A 57 4.21 -3.42 8.04
N SER A 58 3.01 -3.90 8.39
CA SER A 58 2.45 -3.68 9.74
C SER A 58 3.08 -4.58 10.81
N ALA A 59 3.52 -5.79 10.46
CA ALA A 59 4.29 -6.62 11.39
C ALA A 59 5.70 -6.05 11.60
N ALA A 60 6.35 -5.55 10.54
CA ALA A 60 7.63 -4.84 10.64
C ALA A 60 7.52 -3.50 11.41
N ILE A 61 6.37 -2.82 11.36
CA ILE A 61 6.15 -1.58 12.12
C ILE A 61 5.78 -1.85 13.59
N ALA A 62 5.11 -2.96 13.90
CA ALA A 62 4.71 -3.27 15.28
C ALA A 62 5.88 -3.68 16.18
N ASP A 63 6.93 -4.27 15.61
CA ASP A 63 8.16 -4.65 16.33
C ASP A 63 9.26 -3.58 16.27
N ASN A 64 9.07 -2.48 15.52
CA ASN A 64 10.06 -1.42 15.47
C ASN A 64 10.05 -0.61 16.79
N PRO A 65 11.15 -0.62 17.56
CA PRO A 65 11.22 0.16 18.78
C PRO A 65 11.21 1.64 18.40
N ASN A 66 10.18 2.37 18.82
CA ASN A 66 10.22 3.83 18.71
C ASN A 66 11.12 4.35 19.83
N VAL A 67 12.22 5.01 19.46
CA VAL A 67 13.10 5.70 20.41
C VAL A 67 12.95 7.19 20.21
N LYS A 68 13.06 7.94 21.32
CA LYS A 68 13.11 9.40 21.27
C LYS A 68 14.48 9.83 20.73
N GLY A 69 14.47 10.52 19.60
CA GLY A 69 15.63 11.22 19.07
C GLY A 69 15.55 12.71 19.37
N THR A 70 16.68 13.39 19.19
CA THR A 70 16.75 14.85 19.27
C THR A 70 17.43 15.38 18.01
N ILE A 71 16.92 16.48 17.47
CA ILE A 71 17.59 17.17 16.36
C ILE A 71 18.88 17.78 16.92
N VAL A 72 20.02 17.27 16.45
CA VAL A 72 21.34 17.70 16.92
C VAL A 72 21.89 18.80 16.02
N ASP A 73 21.52 18.77 14.74
CA ASP A 73 22.02 19.71 13.73
C ASP A 73 20.98 19.91 12.62
N ILE A 74 21.05 21.03 11.92
CA ILE A 74 20.24 21.31 10.73
C ILE A 74 21.22 21.65 9.62
N ARG A 75 21.28 20.78 8.61
CA ARG A 75 22.09 21.04 7.43
C ARG A 75 21.27 21.85 6.46
N PHE A 76 21.79 23.02 6.14
CA PHE A 76 21.37 23.80 5.00
C PHE A 76 22.23 23.34 3.85
N GLU A 77 21.60 22.73 2.84
CA GLU A 77 22.30 22.55 1.58
C GLU A 77 22.22 23.91 0.91
N ASP A 78 23.32 24.67 0.96
CA ASP A 78 23.51 25.76 0.02
C ASP A 78 23.47 25.10 -1.35
N GLN A 79 22.31 25.17 -1.99
CA GLN A 79 22.12 24.66 -3.34
C GLN A 79 23.04 25.54 -4.19
N ALA A 80 24.29 25.10 -4.36
CA ALA A 80 25.22 25.73 -5.27
C ALA A 80 24.45 25.84 -6.59
N PRO A 81 24.29 27.06 -7.13
CA PRO A 81 23.32 27.32 -8.18
C PRO A 81 23.49 26.25 -9.25
N ALA A 82 22.43 25.48 -9.46
CA ALA A 82 22.44 24.36 -10.39
C ALA A 82 22.73 24.92 -11.78
N GLY A 83 24.00 24.89 -12.19
CA GLY A 83 24.45 25.39 -13.48
C GLY A 83 24.81 26.88 -13.49
N GLU A 84 25.91 27.26 -12.83
CA GLU A 84 26.87 28.06 -13.57
C GLU A 84 27.71 27.06 -14.39
N GLU A 85 27.15 26.61 -15.53
CA GLU A 85 27.96 25.97 -16.56
C GLU A 85 29.06 26.97 -16.90
N ALA A 86 30.27 26.69 -16.44
CA ALA A 86 31.44 27.48 -16.80
C ALA A 86 31.40 27.64 -18.33
N PRO A 87 31.37 28.89 -18.85
CA PRO A 87 31.26 29.10 -20.29
C PRO A 87 32.40 28.31 -20.93
N ALA A 88 32.04 27.39 -21.82
CA ALA A 88 33.00 26.61 -22.56
C ALA A 88 33.97 27.59 -23.24
N GLU A 89 35.22 27.61 -22.79
CA GLU A 89 36.28 28.40 -23.40
C GLU A 89 36.43 27.96 -24.87
N GLY A 90 35.96 28.79 -25.79
CA GLY A 90 36.33 28.65 -27.19
C GLY A 90 35.26 28.97 -28.21
N GLU A 91 34.84 30.23 -28.30
CA GLU A 91 34.54 30.79 -29.62
C GLU A 91 34.96 32.26 -29.64
N ALA A 92 35.85 32.58 -30.58
CA ALA A 92 36.49 33.88 -30.69
C ALA A 92 35.46 34.96 -31.07
N ALA A 93 35.55 36.09 -30.36
CA ALA A 93 34.73 37.27 -30.49
C ALA A 93 34.56 37.79 -31.94
N GLU A 94 33.32 37.78 -32.43
CA GLU A 94 32.84 38.82 -33.35
C GLU A 94 32.35 40.02 -32.52
N ALA A 95 32.72 41.23 -32.94
CA ALA A 95 32.42 42.47 -32.21
C ALA A 95 30.90 42.75 -32.18
N PRO A 96 30.30 43.07 -31.02
CA PRO A 96 28.87 43.34 -30.93
C PRO A 96 28.53 44.73 -31.45
N ALA A 97 27.45 44.80 -32.23
CA ALA A 97 26.82 46.04 -32.67
C ALA A 97 26.21 46.79 -31.46
N GLU A 98 26.41 48.10 -31.45
CA GLU A 98 25.88 49.02 -30.45
C GLU A 98 24.34 49.03 -30.47
N GLY A 99 23.72 48.82 -29.31
CA GLY A 99 22.33 49.23 -29.07
C GLY A 99 21.38 48.11 -28.64
N GLU A 100 21.64 47.45 -27.52
CA GLU A 100 20.59 46.75 -26.78
C GLU A 100 20.55 47.29 -25.34
N GLU A 101 19.50 48.03 -25.05
CA GLU A 101 19.20 48.64 -23.76
C GLU A 101 19.07 47.53 -22.72
N ALA A 102 20.06 47.46 -21.82
CA ALA A 102 20.14 46.44 -20.77
C ALA A 102 18.87 46.45 -19.92
N ALA A 103 17.99 45.46 -20.13
CA ALA A 103 16.86 45.21 -19.28
C ALA A 103 17.35 44.98 -17.85
N ALA A 104 16.84 45.77 -16.91
CA ALA A 104 17.19 45.66 -15.51
C ALA A 104 17.06 44.19 -15.05
N PRO A 105 18.04 43.66 -14.30
CA PRO A 105 17.98 42.30 -13.79
C PRO A 105 16.68 42.16 -13.00
N LYS A 106 15.81 41.24 -13.43
CA LYS A 106 14.63 40.88 -12.65
C LYS A 106 15.16 40.40 -11.31
N GLU A 107 14.76 41.07 -10.23
CA GLU A 107 15.02 40.62 -8.86
C GLU A 107 14.50 39.18 -8.76
N GLY A 108 15.43 38.23 -8.81
CA GLY A 108 15.13 36.82 -8.75
C GLY A 108 14.50 36.53 -7.39
N GLU A 109 13.32 35.92 -7.43
CA GLU A 109 12.65 35.38 -6.26
C GLU A 109 13.65 34.49 -5.52
N ALA A 110 14.13 34.94 -4.36
CA ALA A 110 15.15 34.23 -3.60
C ALA A 110 14.60 32.86 -3.22
N GLU A 111 15.06 31.82 -3.92
CA GLU A 111 14.70 30.44 -3.59
C GLU A 111 15.10 30.18 -2.14
N SER A 112 14.13 29.84 -1.32
CA SER A 112 14.39 29.57 0.10
C SER A 112 15.31 28.35 0.22
N PRO A 113 16.37 28.41 1.04
CA PRO A 113 17.34 27.34 1.14
C PRO A 113 16.66 26.05 1.64
N ALA A 114 16.97 24.94 0.98
CA ALA A 114 16.42 23.64 1.32
C ALA A 114 17.04 23.13 2.62
N CYS A 115 16.22 22.60 3.54
CA CYS A 115 16.66 22.15 4.85
C CYS A 115 16.53 20.63 5.03
N SER A 116 17.54 20.00 5.63
CA SER A 116 17.50 18.61 6.08
C SER A 116 17.99 18.49 7.54
N PRO A 117 17.13 18.06 8.49
CA PRO A 117 17.53 17.90 9.89
C PRO A 117 18.42 16.67 10.07
N VAL A 118 19.44 16.78 10.92
CA VAL A 118 20.24 15.65 11.39
C VAL A 118 19.76 15.27 12.79
N VAL A 119 19.32 14.03 12.92
CA VAL A 119 18.75 13.52 14.16
C VAL A 119 19.73 12.54 14.79
N GLY A 120 20.11 12.83 16.03
CA GLY A 120 20.86 11.92 16.89
C GLY A 120 19.91 11.12 17.77
N TYR A 121 20.17 9.83 17.91
CA TYR A 121 19.41 8.93 18.79
C TYR A 121 20.31 7.84 19.35
N GLU A 122 19.90 7.25 20.47
CA GLU A 122 20.68 6.23 21.19
C GLU A 122 19.93 4.89 21.18
N VAL A 123 20.61 3.83 20.78
CA VAL A 123 20.09 2.45 20.81
C VAL A 123 21.11 1.59 21.55
N ASP A 124 20.67 0.94 22.64
CA ASP A 124 21.49 0.05 23.46
C ASP A 124 22.84 0.64 23.92
N GLY A 125 22.87 1.94 24.24
CA GLY A 125 24.09 2.65 24.67
C GLY A 125 24.97 3.17 23.53
N GLN A 126 24.56 2.97 22.27
CA GLN A 126 25.30 3.42 21.10
C GLN A 126 24.56 4.57 20.40
N MET A 127 25.31 5.63 20.08
CA MET A 127 24.79 6.82 19.40
C MET A 127 24.79 6.61 17.88
N TYR A 128 23.69 6.98 17.24
CA TYR A 128 23.49 6.95 15.80
C TYR A 128 22.98 8.30 15.31
N ASN A 129 23.30 8.63 14.07
CA ASN A 129 22.81 9.82 13.40
C ASN A 129 22.13 9.42 12.09
N THR A 130 20.96 10.01 11.81
CA THR A 130 20.27 9.87 10.53
C THR A 130 19.95 11.24 9.97
N SER A 131 19.91 11.34 8.64
CA SER A 131 19.47 12.51 7.90
C SER A 131 18.51 12.02 6.82
N PRO A 132 17.29 12.60 6.72
CA PRO A 132 16.38 12.24 5.65
C PRO A 132 16.97 12.67 4.30
N SER A 133 16.77 11.84 3.29
CA SER A 133 17.11 12.17 1.89
C SER A 133 16.19 13.24 1.29
N GLU A 134 15.05 13.50 1.95
CA GLU A 134 14.08 14.49 1.53
C GLU A 134 14.37 15.84 2.17
N PHE A 135 14.51 16.86 1.32
CA PHE A 135 14.66 18.24 1.75
C PHE A 135 13.29 18.90 1.78
N SER A 136 13.01 19.64 2.86
CA SER A 136 11.84 20.50 2.93
C SER A 136 12.23 21.91 2.48
N LYS A 137 11.34 22.56 1.72
CA LYS A 137 11.45 24.00 1.40
C LYS A 137 11.25 24.86 2.64
N ASP A 138 10.38 24.40 3.54
CA ASP A 138 10.10 25.06 4.80
C ASP A 138 10.85 24.36 5.93
N CYS A 139 11.70 25.14 6.60
CA CYS A 139 12.57 24.69 7.67
C CYS A 139 11.76 24.59 8.99
N ASP A 140 10.82 23.65 9.06
CA ASP A 140 9.89 23.50 10.19
C ASP A 140 10.52 22.92 11.47
N TRP A 141 11.81 22.62 11.43
CA TRP A 141 12.53 21.91 12.49
C TRP A 141 13.41 22.88 13.30
N THR A 142 13.47 22.68 14.62
CA THR A 142 14.37 23.44 15.50
C THR A 142 15.41 22.53 16.15
N VAL A 143 16.67 22.97 16.25
CA VAL A 143 17.71 22.23 16.99
C VAL A 143 17.27 22.04 18.45
N GLY A 144 17.42 20.83 18.97
CA GLY A 144 16.94 20.44 20.30
C GLY A 144 15.48 19.98 20.35
N GLN A 145 14.74 20.03 19.24
CA GLN A 145 13.39 19.48 19.16
C GLN A 145 13.43 17.95 19.28
N GLU A 146 12.56 17.40 20.15
CA GLU A 146 12.35 15.96 20.23
C GLU A 146 11.59 15.47 19.00
N VAL A 147 12.07 14.39 18.39
CA VAL A 147 11.42 13.74 17.25
C VAL A 147 11.33 12.24 17.49
N LYS A 148 10.33 11.61 16.88
CA LYS A 148 10.20 10.14 16.92
C LYS A 148 10.99 9.55 15.77
N VAL A 149 11.84 8.60 16.12
CA VAL A 149 12.69 7.89 15.17
C VAL A 149 12.27 6.43 15.17
N ALA A 150 11.89 5.94 13.99
CA ALA A 150 11.64 4.52 13.76
C ALA A 150 12.87 3.93 13.08
N TYR A 151 13.40 2.84 13.61
CA TYR A 151 14.57 2.14 13.09
C TYR A 151 14.32 0.64 13.08
N ASP A 152 15.00 -0.07 12.17
CA ASP A 152 15.06 -1.53 12.18
C ASP A 152 16.08 -1.98 13.23
N LYS A 153 15.68 -2.89 14.13
CA LYS A 153 16.55 -3.41 15.18
C LYS A 153 17.80 -4.11 14.64
N ASP A 154 17.68 -4.78 13.49
CA ASP A 154 18.80 -5.48 12.85
C ASP A 154 19.70 -4.51 12.06
N ASN A 155 19.19 -3.31 11.73
CA ASN A 155 19.91 -2.28 10.99
C ASN A 155 19.54 -0.86 11.48
N PRO A 156 20.05 -0.44 12.66
CA PRO A 156 19.66 0.85 13.25
C PRO A 156 20.05 2.03 12.38
N VAL A 157 21.05 1.91 11.51
CA VAL A 157 21.53 2.99 10.63
C VAL A 157 20.44 3.47 9.65
N GLU A 158 19.50 2.61 9.27
CA GLU A 158 18.38 2.93 8.37
C GLU A 158 17.17 3.53 9.12
N ALA A 159 17.44 4.42 10.06
CA ALA A 159 16.42 5.11 10.83
C ALA A 159 15.72 6.21 10.02
N ARG A 160 14.41 6.32 10.20
CA ARG A 160 13.55 7.35 9.59
C ARG A 160 12.83 8.17 10.65
N ILE A 161 12.72 9.48 10.40
CA ILE A 161 11.89 10.38 11.20
C ILE A 161 10.44 10.05 10.87
N THR A 162 9.64 9.74 11.89
CA THR A 162 8.20 9.50 11.72
C THR A 162 7.43 10.61 12.41
N THR A 163 6.59 11.30 11.65
CA THR A 163 5.61 12.28 12.16
C THR A 163 4.28 11.60 12.49
N GLU A 164 4.12 10.32 12.17
CA GLU A 164 2.89 9.60 12.46
C GLU A 164 2.73 9.40 13.97
N GLU A 165 2.03 10.34 14.60
CA GLU A 165 1.16 9.99 15.70
C GLU A 165 0.24 8.90 15.18
N PHE A 166 0.52 7.65 15.57
CA PHE A 166 -0.22 6.46 15.21
C PHE A 166 -1.71 6.79 15.10
N ASN A 167 -2.20 7.01 13.87
CA ASN A 167 -3.50 7.62 13.68
C ASN A 167 -4.51 6.52 13.98
N ALA A 168 -5.04 6.50 15.21
CA ALA A 168 -5.87 5.40 15.72
C ALA A 168 -7.04 5.11 14.76
N VAL A 169 -7.48 6.12 14.01
CA VAL A 169 -8.48 6.03 12.95
C VAL A 169 -8.10 4.98 11.89
N THR A 170 -6.84 4.93 11.46
CA THR A 170 -6.34 3.97 10.46
C THR A 170 -6.34 2.54 11.00
N ALA A 171 -6.15 2.35 12.31
CA ALA A 171 -6.23 1.05 12.97
C ALA A 171 -7.68 0.60 13.26
N ILE A 172 -8.59 1.55 13.55
CA ILE A 172 -9.99 1.25 13.91
C ILE A 172 -10.82 0.83 12.69
N LEU A 173 -10.57 1.41 11.53
CA LEU A 173 -11.32 1.14 10.29
C LEU A 173 -11.37 -0.35 9.89
N PRO A 174 -10.24 -1.08 9.81
CA PRO A 174 -10.27 -2.52 9.51
C PRO A 174 -10.93 -3.34 10.63
N GLY A 175 -10.77 -2.94 11.90
CA GLY A 175 -11.41 -3.60 13.04
C GLY A 175 -12.94 -3.52 13.00
N ALA A 176 -13.48 -2.33 12.68
CA ALA A 176 -14.92 -2.13 12.54
C ALA A 176 -15.50 -2.94 11.36
N GLY A 177 -14.79 -2.98 10.22
CA GLY A 177 -15.17 -3.79 9.07
C GLY A 177 -15.24 -5.29 9.39
N PHE A 178 -14.27 -5.80 10.15
CA PHE A 178 -14.24 -7.18 10.60
C PHE A 178 -15.42 -7.54 11.52
N LEU A 179 -15.79 -6.65 12.46
CA LEU A 179 -16.94 -6.84 13.35
C LEU A 179 -18.27 -6.89 12.58
N VAL A 180 -18.43 -6.06 11.53
CA VAL A 180 -19.62 -6.09 10.67
C VAL A 180 -19.71 -7.42 9.90
N LEU A 181 -18.58 -7.93 9.38
CA LEU A 181 -18.54 -9.24 8.72
C LEU A 181 -18.90 -10.38 9.68
N LEU A 182 -18.36 -10.38 10.89
CA LEU A 182 -18.70 -11.38 11.91
C LEU A 182 -20.19 -11.31 12.29
N GLY A 183 -20.74 -10.11 12.45
CA GLY A 183 -22.17 -9.91 12.72
C GLY A 183 -23.07 -10.47 11.60
N GLY A 184 -22.72 -10.19 10.34
CA GLY A 184 -23.43 -10.73 9.17
C GLY A 184 -23.34 -12.26 9.07
N LEU A 185 -22.17 -12.82 9.35
CA LEU A 185 -21.96 -14.28 9.38
C LEU A 185 -22.80 -14.93 10.50
N PHE A 186 -22.82 -14.33 11.69
CA PHE A 186 -23.59 -14.86 12.81
C PHE A 186 -25.10 -14.82 12.53
N MET A 187 -25.61 -13.75 11.91
CA MET A 187 -27.02 -13.67 11.49
C MET A 187 -27.37 -14.72 10.43
N THR A 188 -26.48 -14.98 9.47
CA THR A 188 -26.74 -16.00 8.43
C THR A 188 -26.76 -17.42 9.01
N ILE A 189 -25.82 -17.75 9.91
CA ILE A 189 -25.78 -19.06 10.57
C ILE A 189 -27.01 -19.26 11.46
N THR A 190 -27.38 -18.27 12.28
CA THR A 190 -28.53 -18.38 13.20
C THR A 190 -29.87 -18.38 12.45
N GLY A 191 -29.99 -17.64 11.35
CA GLY A 191 -31.17 -17.61 10.50
C GLY A 191 -31.44 -18.93 9.75
N LEU A 192 -30.39 -19.68 9.40
CA LEU A 192 -30.51 -21.00 8.78
C LEU A 192 -31.02 -22.08 9.75
N ARG A 193 -30.86 -21.87 11.06
CA ARG A 193 -31.24 -22.86 12.09
C ARG A 193 -32.73 -22.85 12.46
N LYS A 194 -33.46 -21.82 12.03
CA LYS A 194 -34.90 -21.63 12.34
C LYS A 194 -35.86 -22.04 11.21
N ARG A 195 -35.35 -22.61 10.12
CA ARG A 195 -36.15 -23.19 9.03
C ARG A 195 -35.97 -24.70 9.00
#